data_AF-A0A453D2V3-F1
#
_entry.id   AF-A0A453D2V3-F1
#
_cell.length_a   1.000
_cell.length_b   1.000
_cell.length_c   1.000
_cell.angle_alpha   90.00
_cell.angle_beta   90.00
_cell.angle_gamma   90.00
#
_symmetry.space_group_name_H-M   'P 1'
#
loop_
_entity.id
_entity.type
_entity.pdbx_description
1 polymer ?
#
loop_
_entity_poly.entity_id
_entity_poly.type
_entity_poly.pdbx_seq_one_letter_code
_entity_poly.pdbx_strand_id
1 'polypeptide(L)'
;FGKVISFEEQNEIIKGFTYIPFEGRVNLKKPEHKFFVLETDDYGSQNGLPPVVQKTVFFGREVGAADRHLLPTYQLKSRKYIGPTAMDCEMAFLMANQGLARTGKLVYDPFVGTGSILVAAAHFGAMTMILI
;
A
#
# COMPACT_ATOMS: atom_id res chain seq x y z
N PHE A 1 -17.83 7.09 5.25
CA PHE A 1 -16.43 6.90 5.72
C PHE A 1 -16.36 7.23 7.19
N GLY A 2 -15.82 6.33 8.01
CA GLY A 2 -15.58 6.61 9.44
C GLY A 2 -16.53 5.94 10.44
N LYS A 3 -17.17 4.82 10.08
CA LYS A 3 -17.84 3.99 11.09
C LYS A 3 -16.77 3.46 12.05
N VAL A 4 -16.88 3.84 13.31
CA VAL A 4 -16.01 3.34 14.38
C VAL A 4 -16.72 2.14 15.00
N ILE A 5 -16.15 0.95 14.80
CA ILE A 5 -16.67 -0.29 15.38
C ILE A 5 -16.30 -0.31 16.86
N SER A 6 -17.29 -0.52 17.73
CA SER A 6 -17.05 -0.58 19.18
C SER A 6 -16.18 -1.79 19.55
N PHE A 7 -15.54 -1.75 20.72
CA PHE A 7 -14.75 -2.91 21.19
C PHE A 7 -15.63 -4.16 21.40
N GLU A 8 -16.88 -3.97 21.82
CA GLU A 8 -17.86 -5.05 21.98
C GLU A 8 -18.20 -5.68 20.63
N GLU A 9 -18.49 -4.85 19.62
CA GLU A 9 -18.75 -5.31 18.25
C GLU A 9 -17.54 -6.04 17.66
N GLN A 10 -16.32 -5.54 17.87
CA GLN A 10 -15.09 -6.23 17.44
C GLN A 10 -14.98 -7.62 18.06
N ASN A 11 -15.28 -7.76 19.35
CA ASN A 11 -15.24 -9.07 20.02
C ASN A 11 -16.31 -10.02 19.51
N GLU A 12 -17.52 -9.54 19.23
CA GLU A 12 -18.58 -10.37 18.64
C GLU A 12 -18.19 -10.86 17.24
N ILE A 13 -17.59 -10.00 16.42
CA ILE A 13 -17.05 -10.39 15.12
C ILE A 13 -15.98 -11.46 15.28
N ILE A 14 -15.02 -11.28 16.20
CA ILE A 14 -13.94 -12.25 16.46
C ILE A 14 -14.53 -13.60 16.91
N LYS A 15 -15.52 -13.59 17.84
CA LYS A 15 -16.22 -14.80 18.28
C LYS A 15 -16.95 -15.49 17.13
N GLY A 16 -17.44 -14.71 16.16
CA GLY A 16 -18.04 -15.23 14.93
C GLY A 16 -17.12 -16.17 14.15
N PHE A 17 -15.79 -16.06 14.28
CA PHE A 17 -14.81 -16.92 13.61
C PHE A 17 -14.31 -18.10 14.46
N THR A 18 -14.92 -18.37 15.62
CA THR A 18 -14.54 -19.50 16.50
C THR A 18 -14.69 -20.87 15.86
N TYR A 19 -15.49 -20.99 14.79
CA TYR A 19 -15.61 -22.22 14.00
C TYR A 19 -14.34 -22.56 13.21
N ILE A 20 -13.42 -21.61 13.02
CA ILE A 20 -12.13 -21.86 12.37
C ILE A 20 -11.18 -22.43 13.43
N PRO A 21 -10.63 -23.63 13.24
CA PRO A 21 -9.77 -24.29 14.22
C PRO A 21 -8.36 -23.69 14.21
N PHE A 22 -8.24 -22.42 14.63
CA PHE A 22 -6.94 -21.79 14.80
C PHE A 22 -6.21 -22.41 15.98
N GLU A 23 -5.10 -23.08 15.68
CA GLU A 23 -4.19 -23.62 16.69
C GLU A 23 -3.04 -22.65 16.95
N GLY A 24 -2.56 -22.63 18.19
CA GLY A 24 -1.39 -21.83 18.59
C GLY A 24 -1.69 -20.73 19.60
N ARG A 25 -0.65 -19.97 19.97
CA ARG A 25 -0.75 -18.90 20.96
C ARG A 25 -1.08 -17.57 20.29
N VAL A 26 -2.05 -16.84 20.85
CA VAL A 26 -2.33 -15.46 20.42
C VAL A 26 -1.21 -14.54 20.89
N ASN A 27 -0.55 -13.83 19.97
CA ASN A 27 0.47 -12.83 20.26
C ASN A 27 0.17 -11.53 19.53
N LEU A 28 -0.38 -10.55 20.26
CA LEU A 28 -0.76 -9.24 19.70
C LEU A 28 0.43 -8.30 19.47
N LYS A 29 1.60 -8.59 20.04
CA LYS A 29 2.79 -7.73 19.93
C LYS A 29 3.69 -8.14 18.76
N LYS A 30 3.89 -9.43 18.58
CA LYS A 30 4.75 -10.01 17.55
C LYS A 30 4.12 -11.27 16.95
N PRO A 31 3.04 -11.10 16.17
CA PRO A 31 2.37 -12.24 15.53
C PRO A 31 3.22 -12.81 14.39
N GLU A 32 3.21 -14.13 14.23
CA GLU A 32 3.75 -14.81 13.03
C GLU A 32 2.77 -14.74 11.86
N HIS A 33 1.47 -14.72 12.16
CA HIS A 33 0.40 -14.57 11.18
C HIS A 33 -0.55 -13.47 11.65
N LYS A 34 -0.83 -12.53 10.76
CA LYS A 34 -1.86 -11.51 10.96
C LYS A 34 -3.06 -11.84 10.10
N PHE A 35 -4.22 -11.90 10.73
CA PHE A 35 -5.50 -12.12 10.07
C PHE A 35 -6.32 -10.83 10.09
N PHE A 36 -7.06 -10.60 9.02
CA PHE A 36 -7.90 -9.42 8.84
C PHE A 36 -9.33 -9.85 8.57
N VAL A 37 -10.26 -9.14 9.19
CA VAL A 37 -11.68 -9.14 8.84
C VAL A 37 -11.96 -7.79 8.19
N LEU A 38 -12.42 -7.82 6.95
CA LEU A 38 -12.79 -6.63 6.18
C LEU A 38 -14.30 -6.68 5.93
N GLU A 39 -15.00 -5.63 6.31
CA GLU A 39 -16.45 -5.54 6.14
C GLU A 39 -16.80 -4.40 5.19
N THR A 40 -17.71 -4.66 4.26
CA THR A 40 -18.34 -3.61 3.46
C THR A 40 -19.60 -3.12 4.16
N ASP A 41 -19.68 -1.82 4.44
CA ASP A 41 -20.90 -1.19 4.97
C ASP A 41 -22.07 -1.32 3.98
N ASP A 42 -23.28 -1.33 4.54
CA ASP A 42 -24.55 -1.17 3.84
C ASP A 42 -24.81 0.31 3.53
N TYR A 43 -24.02 0.90 2.63
CA TYR A 43 -24.39 2.21 2.11
C TYR A 43 -25.68 2.07 1.29
N GLY A 44 -26.81 2.38 1.92
CA GLY A 44 -28.03 2.74 1.22
C GLY A 44 -27.69 3.78 0.15
N SER A 45 -28.36 3.66 -0.99
CA SER A 45 -28.24 4.35 -2.30
C SER A 45 -28.08 5.90 -2.33
N GLN A 46 -27.53 6.57 -1.32
CA GLN A 46 -27.48 8.02 -1.23
C GLN A 46 -26.28 8.66 -1.96
N ASN A 47 -25.35 7.87 -2.51
CA ASN A 47 -24.14 8.38 -3.16
C ASN A 47 -24.13 8.24 -4.70
N GLY A 48 -25.28 7.97 -5.34
CA GLY A 48 -25.36 7.78 -6.80
C GLY A 48 -24.64 6.54 -7.35
N LEU A 49 -24.09 5.70 -6.46
CA LEU A 49 -23.54 4.38 -6.76
C LEU A 49 -24.65 3.32 -6.61
N PRO A 50 -24.56 2.19 -7.33
CA PRO A 50 -25.49 1.07 -7.12
C PRO A 50 -25.50 0.72 -5.62
N PRO A 51 -26.68 0.52 -5.01
CA PRO A 51 -26.75 0.13 -3.61
C PRO A 51 -25.92 -1.14 -3.42
N VAL A 52 -25.01 -1.14 -2.44
CA VAL A 52 -24.37 -2.37 -1.98
C VAL A 52 -25.47 -3.15 -1.26
N VAL A 53 -26.13 -4.04 -2.00
CA VAL A 53 -27.38 -4.71 -1.60
C VAL A 53 -27.16 -5.63 -0.39
N GLN A 54 -25.92 -6.03 -0.10
CA GLN A 54 -25.62 -6.95 1.00
C GLN A 54 -24.26 -6.64 1.66
N LYS A 55 -24.27 -6.51 2.98
CA LYS A 55 -23.06 -6.49 3.82
C LYS A 55 -22.23 -7.74 3.51
N THR A 56 -21.00 -7.55 3.06
CA THR A 56 -20.06 -8.63 2.75
C THR A 56 -18.90 -8.60 3.74
N VAL A 57 -18.52 -9.77 4.24
CA VAL A 57 -17.38 -9.93 5.15
C VAL A 57 -16.32 -10.77 4.45
N PHE A 58 -15.10 -10.23 4.37
CA PHE A 58 -13.94 -10.94 3.87
C PHE A 58 -13.01 -11.28 5.03
N PHE A 59 -12.55 -12.53 5.06
CA PHE A 59 -11.54 -12.98 6.00
C PHE A 59 -10.27 -13.35 5.24
N GLY A 60 -9.10 -12.89 5.70
CA GLY A 60 -7.84 -13.13 5.01
C GLY A 60 -6.61 -13.08 5.90
N ARG A 61 -5.51 -13.64 5.40
CA ARG A 61 -4.18 -13.59 6.04
C ARG A 61 -3.31 -12.58 5.31
N GLU A 62 -2.58 -11.77 6.06
CA GLU A 62 -1.55 -10.87 5.51
C GLU A 62 -0.43 -11.69 4.87
N VAL A 63 -0.17 -11.46 3.58
CA VAL A 63 0.92 -12.10 2.83
C VAL A 63 2.06 -11.13 2.53
N GLY A 64 1.82 -9.83 2.67
CA GLY A 64 2.81 -8.78 2.47
C GLY A 64 2.25 -7.44 2.92
N ALA A 65 3.15 -6.57 3.39
CA ALA A 65 2.85 -5.20 3.77
C ALA A 65 3.60 -4.23 2.85
N ALA A 66 3.05 -3.04 2.67
CA ALA A 66 3.78 -1.96 2.00
C ALA A 66 4.97 -1.53 2.86
N ASP A 67 6.13 -1.34 2.24
CA ASP A 67 7.29 -0.76 2.90
C ASP A 67 7.12 0.76 3.02
N ARG A 68 6.58 1.19 4.17
CA ARG A 68 6.37 2.61 4.46
C ARG A 68 7.67 3.37 4.77
N HIS A 69 8.80 2.68 4.98
CA HIS A 69 10.09 3.32 5.24
C HIS A 69 10.71 3.90 3.96
N LEU A 70 10.27 3.40 2.80
CA LEU A 70 10.71 3.85 1.50
C LEU A 70 10.51 5.36 1.28
N LEU A 71 9.31 5.88 1.56
CA LEU A 71 8.97 7.27 1.26
C LEU A 71 9.84 8.25 2.07
N PRO A 72 10.02 8.11 3.40
CA PRO A 72 10.97 8.89 4.19
C PRO A 72 12.39 8.94 3.62
N THR A 73 12.91 7.81 3.13
CA THR A 73 14.28 7.71 2.61
C THR A 73 14.51 8.55 1.35
N TYR A 74 13.48 8.75 0.52
CA TYR A 74 13.60 9.41 -0.79
C TYR A 74 12.87 10.76 -0.86
N GLN A 75 12.41 11.29 0.28
CA GLN A 75 11.77 12.60 0.36
C GLN A 75 12.64 13.68 -0.27
N LEU A 76 12.00 14.60 -1.01
CA LEU A 76 12.70 15.68 -1.72
C LEU A 76 13.61 16.50 -0.81
N LYS A 77 13.18 16.77 0.43
CA LYS A 77 13.96 17.53 1.44
C LYS A 77 15.31 16.91 1.80
N SER A 78 15.46 15.59 1.63
CA SER A 78 16.70 14.87 1.93
C SER A 78 17.70 14.88 0.76
N ARG A 79 17.29 15.35 -0.43
CA ARG A 79 18.12 15.32 -1.63
C ARG A 79 19.11 16.47 -1.65
N LYS A 80 20.32 16.20 -2.14
CA LYS A 80 21.38 17.22 -2.34
C LYS A 80 21.01 18.25 -3.41
N TYR A 81 20.21 17.84 -4.40
CA TYR A 81 19.72 18.70 -5.47
C TYR A 81 18.20 18.63 -5.53
N ILE A 82 17.56 19.79 -5.51
CA ILE A 82 16.11 19.96 -5.56
C ILE A 82 15.80 21.03 -6.60
N GLY A 83 14.88 20.73 -7.50
CA GLY A 83 14.36 21.65 -8.50
C GLY A 83 12.88 21.93 -8.26
N PRO A 84 12.34 23.04 -8.78
CA PRO A 84 10.96 23.47 -8.54
C PRO A 84 9.91 22.50 -9.11
N THR A 85 10.28 21.69 -10.09
CA THR A 85 9.41 20.74 -10.80
C THR A 85 9.70 19.28 -10.43
N ALA A 86 10.34 19.04 -9.28
CA ALA A 86 10.65 17.69 -8.85
C ALA A 86 9.38 16.88 -8.53
N MET A 87 9.22 15.71 -9.17
CA MET A 87 8.11 14.79 -8.89
C MET A 87 8.15 14.32 -7.44
N ASP A 88 6.98 14.25 -6.80
CA ASP A 88 6.80 13.68 -5.47
C ASP A 88 7.33 12.23 -5.40
N CYS A 89 7.83 11.85 -4.23
CA CYS A 89 8.44 10.55 -4.02
C CYS A 89 7.46 9.39 -4.24
N GLU A 90 6.26 9.48 -3.67
CA GLU A 90 5.27 8.39 -3.76
C GLU A 90 4.83 8.19 -5.20
N MET A 91 4.57 9.29 -5.90
CA MET A 91 4.21 9.26 -7.32
C MET A 91 5.33 8.66 -8.18
N ALA A 92 6.59 9.01 -7.94
CA ALA A 92 7.72 8.45 -8.68
C ALA A 92 7.84 6.93 -8.50
N PHE A 93 7.64 6.41 -7.29
CA PHE A 93 7.65 4.97 -7.01
C PHE A 93 6.45 4.24 -7.63
N LEU A 94 5.27 4.84 -7.61
CA LEU A 94 4.11 4.30 -8.32
C LEU A 94 4.36 4.22 -9.83
N MET A 95 4.93 5.26 -10.45
CA MET A 95 5.28 5.24 -11.88
C MET A 95 6.32 4.18 -12.21
N ALA A 96 7.38 4.06 -11.41
CA ALA A 96 8.40 3.03 -11.60
C ALA A 96 7.82 1.61 -11.46
N ASN A 97 6.90 1.39 -10.52
CA ASN A 97 6.15 0.15 -10.38
C ASN A 97 5.26 -0.13 -11.60
N GLN A 98 4.50 0.86 -12.08
CA GLN A 98 3.67 0.74 -13.28
C GLN A 98 4.50 0.43 -14.53
N GLY A 99 5.69 1.02 -14.63
CA GLY A 99 6.67 0.73 -15.67
C GLY A 99 7.39 -0.62 -15.51
N LEU A 100 7.05 -1.41 -14.48
CA LEU A 100 7.66 -2.69 -14.15
C LEU A 100 9.19 -2.60 -14.05
N ALA A 101 9.70 -1.48 -13.50
CA ALA A 101 11.12 -1.30 -13.25
C ALA A 101 11.62 -2.39 -12.30
N ARG A 102 12.66 -3.11 -12.72
CA ARG A 102 13.30 -4.18 -11.95
C ARG A 102 14.68 -4.48 -12.51
N THR A 103 15.47 -5.26 -11.78
CA THR A 103 16.75 -5.81 -12.27
C THR A 103 16.60 -6.45 -13.65
N GLY A 104 17.56 -6.13 -14.54
CA GLY A 104 17.57 -6.57 -15.94
C GLY A 104 16.71 -5.72 -16.88
N LYS A 105 16.12 -4.63 -16.42
CA LYS A 105 15.42 -3.63 -17.25
C LYS A 105 16.25 -2.36 -17.38
N LEU A 106 16.13 -1.72 -18.54
CA LEU A 106 16.63 -0.37 -18.81
C LEU A 106 15.45 0.60 -18.75
N VAL A 107 15.55 1.64 -17.92
CA VAL A 107 14.58 2.72 -17.82
C VAL A 107 15.24 3.99 -18.35
N TYR A 108 14.64 4.55 -19.39
CA TYR A 108 15.08 5.79 -20.02
C TYR A 108 14.05 6.88 -19.76
N ASP A 109 14.51 8.02 -19.23
CA ASP A 109 13.70 9.21 -19.03
C ASP A 109 14.30 10.38 -19.84
N PRO A 110 13.68 10.75 -20.99
CA PRO A 110 14.17 11.84 -21.82
C PRO A 110 13.96 13.23 -21.19
N PHE A 111 13.20 13.33 -20.09
CA PHE A 111 12.88 14.58 -19.40
C PHE A 111 13.14 14.48 -17.89
N VAL A 112 14.28 13.88 -17.55
CA VAL A 112 14.65 13.46 -16.19
C VAL A 112 14.55 14.55 -15.10
N GLY A 113 14.81 15.82 -15.44
CA GLY A 113 14.82 16.91 -14.48
C GLY A 113 15.76 16.64 -13.30
N THR A 114 15.22 16.56 -12.08
CA THR A 114 15.98 16.26 -10.85
C THR A 114 16.13 14.75 -10.57
N GLY A 115 15.66 13.89 -11.48
CA GLY A 115 15.86 12.44 -11.40
C GLY A 115 14.88 11.66 -10.54
N SER A 116 13.74 12.23 -10.13
CA SER A 116 12.78 11.54 -9.23
C SER A 116 12.38 10.14 -9.72
N ILE A 117 12.00 9.99 -11.00
CA ILE A 117 11.53 8.71 -11.55
C ILE A 117 12.70 7.72 -11.68
N LEU A 118 13.86 8.18 -12.16
CA LEU A 118 15.04 7.32 -12.28
C LEU A 118 15.57 6.85 -10.93
N VAL A 119 15.54 7.69 -9.89
CA VAL A 119 15.88 7.27 -8.53
C VAL A 119 14.97 6.14 -8.05
N ALA A 120 13.66 6.24 -8.29
CA ALA A 120 12.71 5.19 -7.97
C ALA A 120 12.94 3.90 -8.80
N ALA A 121 13.21 4.03 -10.10
CA ALA A 121 13.53 2.89 -10.95
C ALA A 121 14.82 2.17 -10.52
N ALA A 122 15.86 2.94 -10.16
CA ALA A 122 17.12 2.42 -9.65
C ALA A 122 16.94 1.72 -8.29
N HIS A 123 16.04 2.20 -7.43
CA HIS A 123 15.68 1.51 -6.19
C HIS A 123 15.16 0.10 -6.45
N PHE A 124 14.33 -0.10 -7.48
CA PHE A 124 13.90 -1.43 -7.90
C PHE A 124 14.98 -2.25 -8.64
N GLY A 125 16.19 -1.70 -8.78
CA GLY A 125 17.35 -2.36 -9.38
C GLY A 125 17.39 -2.25 -10.91
N ALA A 126 16.55 -1.42 -11.53
CA ALA A 126 16.65 -1.16 -12.97
C ALA A 126 17.89 -0.33 -13.30
N MET A 127 18.45 -0.54 -14.49
CA MET A 127 19.47 0.35 -15.05
C MET A 127 18.79 1.63 -15.54
N THR A 128 19.34 2.79 -15.19
CA THR A 128 18.77 4.09 -15.56
C THR A 128 19.66 4.78 -16.59
N MET A 129 19.02 5.43 -17.56
CA MET A 129 19.70 6.16 -18.64
C MET A 129 19.07 7.53 -18.84
N ILE A 130 19.92 8.52 -19.07
CA ILE A 130 19.54 9.90 -19.41
C ILE A 130 20.15 10.28 -20.76
N LEU A 131 19.54 11.26 -21.43
CA LEU A 131 20.17 11.93 -22.57
C LEU A 131 20.94 13.15 -22.04
N ILE A 132 22.23 13.21 -22.35
CA ILE A 132 23.11 14.36 -22.08
C ILE A 132 23.24 15.23 -23.33
#